data_AF-A0A226DUL4-F1
#
_entry.id   AF-A0A226DUL4-F1
#
_cell.length_a   1.000
_cell.length_b   1.000
_cell.length_c   1.000
_cell.angle_alpha   90.00
_cell.angle_beta   90.00
_cell.angle_gamma   90.00
#
_symmetry.space_group_name_H-M   'P 1'
#
loop_
_entity.id
_entity.type
_entity.pdbx_description
1 polymer ?
#
loop_
_entity_poly.entity_id
_entity_poly.type
_entity_poly.pdbx_seq_one_letter_code
_entity_poly.pdbx_strand_id
1 'polypeptide(L)'
;MTWERNNYFSAVHFQLPERSVFSFKEVSTEIYTVLLKVRKEMPSNNHKYEAAEVEAAFQKMSTYNPTEKCIKVSDFEEMLVKTLNYASTPEQVATYKAMWAGPFGGVIPLEVFAPIMGAVSDDVELMRIFITAIDKDKNGFIDADEFKTVVLVLLIHNPNFPKVDYDKFVVEADTDHDGRISIDEAVVWFAKQAGRML
;
A
#
# COMPACT_ATOMS: atom_id res chain seq x y z
N MET A 1 -28.38 -38.81 -9.63
CA MET A 1 -26.93 -39.03 -9.86
C MET A 1 -26.83 -39.33 -11.35
N THR A 2 -26.27 -38.50 -12.21
CA THR A 2 -25.01 -37.74 -12.19
C THR A 2 -25.14 -36.55 -13.15
N TRP A 3 -24.61 -35.37 -12.79
CA TRP A 3 -24.48 -34.24 -13.71
C TRP A 3 -23.05 -34.20 -14.25
N GLU A 4 -22.94 -34.23 -15.58
CA GLU A 4 -21.69 -34.17 -16.33
C GLU A 4 -21.23 -32.72 -16.55
N ARG A 5 -19.92 -32.59 -16.74
CA ARG A 5 -19.11 -31.37 -16.83
C ARG A 5 -19.54 -30.50 -18.01
N ASN A 6 -19.60 -29.19 -17.78
CA ASN A 6 -19.53 -28.20 -18.86
C ASN A 6 -18.55 -27.06 -18.51
N ASN A 7 -17.45 -27.08 -19.27
CA ASN A 7 -16.63 -25.97 -19.78
C ASN A 7 -16.95 -24.55 -19.32
N TYR A 8 -16.03 -23.93 -18.57
CA TYR A 8 -15.60 -22.53 -18.73
C TYR A 8 -14.17 -22.37 -18.18
N PHE A 9 -13.19 -22.86 -18.93
CA PHE A 9 -11.79 -22.43 -18.83
C PHE A 9 -11.29 -22.20 -20.26
N SER A 10 -11.73 -21.10 -20.87
CA SER A 10 -11.02 -20.56 -22.03
C SER A 10 -9.80 -19.83 -21.50
N ALA A 11 -8.65 -20.48 -21.66
CA ALA A 11 -7.35 -19.86 -21.55
C ALA A 11 -7.30 -18.59 -22.40
N VAL A 12 -7.05 -17.45 -21.78
CA VAL A 12 -6.50 -16.30 -22.50
C VAL A 12 -5.03 -16.63 -22.72
N HIS A 13 -4.74 -17.30 -23.84
CA HIS A 13 -3.40 -17.27 -24.42
C HIS A 13 -3.11 -15.82 -24.82
N PHE A 14 -2.40 -15.09 -23.98
CA PHE A 14 -1.81 -13.82 -24.35
C PHE A 14 -0.55 -14.12 -25.17
N GLN A 15 -0.75 -14.32 -26.48
CA GLN A 15 0.34 -14.44 -27.42
C GLN A 15 0.87 -13.03 -27.70
N LEU A 16 1.96 -12.67 -27.04
CA LEU A 16 2.67 -11.42 -27.30
C LEU A 16 3.19 -11.45 -28.75
N PRO A 17 2.89 -10.44 -29.58
CA PRO A 17 3.51 -10.34 -30.90
C PRO A 17 5.02 -10.12 -30.73
N GLU A 18 5.81 -10.99 -31.35
CA GLU A 18 7.24 -10.77 -31.49
C GLU A 18 7.47 -9.48 -32.27
N ARG A 19 8.18 -8.54 -31.65
CA ARG A 19 8.64 -7.26 -32.21
C ARG A 19 7.53 -6.24 -32.51
N SER A 20 7.10 -5.53 -31.48
CA SER A 20 6.80 -4.11 -31.62
C SER A 20 7.24 -3.35 -30.37
N VAL A 21 8.03 -2.31 -30.61
CA VAL A 21 8.50 -1.37 -29.59
C VAL A 21 7.31 -0.50 -29.20
N PHE A 22 6.53 -0.91 -28.20
CA PHE A 22 5.47 -0.06 -27.66
C PHE A 22 6.08 1.00 -26.75
N SER A 23 5.80 2.27 -27.05
CA SER A 23 6.24 3.38 -26.22
C SER A 23 5.42 3.41 -24.92
N PHE A 24 6.10 3.63 -23.80
CA PHE A 24 5.56 3.57 -22.43
C PHE A 24 4.38 4.54 -22.13
N LYS A 25 4.01 5.41 -23.09
CA LYS A 25 2.94 6.41 -22.92
C LYS A 25 1.53 5.85 -23.08
N GLU A 26 1.31 4.79 -23.87
CA GLU A 26 -0.04 4.31 -24.19
C GLU A 26 -0.59 3.28 -23.19
N VAL A 27 0.29 2.54 -22.51
CA VAL A 27 -0.10 1.50 -21.53
C VAL A 27 -0.63 2.09 -20.22
N SER A 28 -0.31 3.35 -19.88
CA SER A 28 -0.65 3.93 -18.57
C SER A 28 -2.11 4.37 -18.42
N THR A 29 -2.76 4.79 -19.51
CA THR A 29 -4.11 5.40 -19.44
C THR A 29 -5.21 4.36 -19.25
N GLU A 30 -5.07 3.19 -19.86
CA GLU A 30 -6.07 2.11 -19.79
C GLU A 30 -6.09 1.44 -18.42
N ILE A 31 -4.91 1.15 -17.84
CA ILE A 31 -4.79 0.60 -16.48
C ILE A 31 -5.36 1.58 -15.45
N TYR A 32 -5.08 2.87 -15.58
CA TYR A 32 -5.58 3.90 -14.66
C TYR A 32 -7.10 4.03 -14.71
N THR A 33 -7.70 3.93 -15.90
CA THR A 33 -9.15 3.95 -16.07
C THR A 33 -9.81 2.73 -15.41
N VAL A 34 -9.19 1.55 -15.54
CA VAL A 34 -9.66 0.31 -14.89
C VAL A 34 -9.59 0.44 -13.36
N LEU A 35 -8.48 0.91 -12.80
CA LEU A 35 -8.31 1.06 -11.34
C LEU A 35 -9.30 2.08 -10.73
N LEU A 36 -9.53 3.22 -11.39
CA LEU A 36 -10.52 4.20 -10.95
C LEU A 36 -11.96 3.69 -11.04
N LYS A 37 -12.25 2.87 -12.05
CA LYS A 37 -13.56 2.23 -12.23
C LYS A 37 -13.81 1.18 -11.15
N VAL A 38 -12.81 0.35 -10.86
CA VAL A 38 -12.83 -0.62 -9.74
C VAL A 38 -13.05 0.07 -8.40
N ARG A 39 -12.36 1.21 -8.15
CA ARG A 39 -12.55 2.02 -6.92
C ARG A 39 -13.97 2.57 -6.77
N LYS A 40 -14.67 2.88 -7.86
CA LYS A 40 -16.06 3.40 -7.85
C LYS A 40 -17.12 2.30 -7.73
N GLU A 41 -16.80 1.07 -8.11
CA GLU A 41 -17.76 -0.04 -8.19
C GLU A 41 -17.77 -0.95 -6.95
N MET A 42 -16.83 -0.78 -6.01
CA MET A 42 -16.85 -1.49 -4.73
C MET A 42 -17.72 -0.76 -3.69
N PRO A 43 -18.77 -1.41 -3.13
CA PRO A 43 -19.42 -0.89 -1.94
C PRO A 43 -18.40 -0.84 -0.79
N SER A 44 -18.12 0.37 -0.31
CA SER A 44 -17.17 0.61 0.78
C SER A 44 -17.79 0.21 2.12
N ASN A 45 -17.59 -1.04 2.53
CA ASN A 45 -17.81 -1.47 3.91
C ASN A 45 -16.60 -1.19 4.83
N ASN A 46 -15.54 -0.58 4.30
CA ASN A 46 -14.35 -0.22 5.09
C ASN A 46 -14.72 0.91 6.05
N HIS A 47 -14.65 0.62 7.35
CA HIS A 47 -14.75 1.58 8.44
C HIS A 47 -13.36 1.87 9.01
N LYS A 48 -13.26 2.85 9.91
CA LYS A 48 -12.08 2.95 10.77
C LYS A 48 -12.09 1.74 11.69
N TYR A 49 -11.04 0.92 11.65
CA TYR A 49 -10.97 -0.29 12.46
C TYR A 49 -10.39 0.04 13.83
N GLU A 50 -11.03 -0.44 14.89
CA GLU A 50 -10.52 -0.27 16.25
C GLU A 50 -9.29 -1.14 16.46
N ALA A 51 -8.31 -0.66 17.23
CA ALA A 51 -7.06 -1.41 17.47
C ALA A 51 -7.33 -2.82 18.05
N ALA A 52 -8.35 -2.95 18.91
CA ALA A 52 -8.76 -4.23 19.49
C ALA A 52 -9.37 -5.19 18.44
N GLU A 53 -10.07 -4.67 17.43
CA GLU A 53 -10.60 -5.46 16.31
C GLU A 53 -9.45 -6.03 15.47
N VAL A 54 -8.43 -5.21 15.20
CA VAL A 54 -7.23 -5.60 14.46
C VAL A 54 -6.40 -6.61 15.24
N GLU A 55 -6.18 -6.39 16.54
CA GLU A 55 -5.46 -7.34 17.39
C GLU A 55 -6.19 -8.69 17.46
N ALA A 56 -7.52 -8.69 17.58
CA ALA A 56 -8.32 -9.91 17.56
C ALA A 56 -8.23 -10.64 16.20
N ALA A 57 -8.08 -9.92 15.09
CA ALA A 57 -7.83 -10.53 13.78
C ALA A 57 -6.43 -11.16 13.72
N PHE A 58 -5.40 -10.47 14.23
CA PHE A 58 -4.03 -11.00 14.30
C PHE A 58 -3.96 -12.28 15.11
N GLN A 59 -4.60 -12.33 16.27
CA GLN A 59 -4.60 -13.49 17.17
C GLN A 59 -5.21 -14.76 16.55
N LYS A 60 -6.02 -14.64 15.49
CA LYS A 60 -6.58 -15.78 14.75
C LYS A 60 -5.63 -16.35 13.70
N MET A 61 -4.56 -15.62 13.36
CA MET A 61 -3.65 -15.99 12.28
C MET A 61 -2.69 -17.09 12.74
N SER A 62 -2.43 -18.06 11.86
CA SER A 62 -1.59 -19.22 12.15
C SER A 62 -0.14 -18.87 12.51
N THR A 63 0.34 -17.73 12.01
CA THR A 63 1.71 -17.24 12.20
C THR A 63 1.83 -16.17 13.28
N TYR A 64 0.77 -15.91 14.05
CA TYR A 64 0.79 -14.88 15.08
C TYR A 64 1.84 -15.17 16.16
N ASN A 65 2.74 -14.20 16.37
CA ASN A 65 3.68 -14.18 17.47
C ASN A 65 3.13 -13.28 18.59
N PRO A 66 2.72 -13.82 19.75
CA PRO A 66 2.15 -13.02 20.85
C PRO A 66 3.19 -12.15 21.56
N THR A 67 4.48 -12.52 21.52
CA THR A 67 5.55 -11.76 22.18
C THR A 67 5.91 -10.51 21.37
N GLU A 68 6.09 -10.68 20.05
CA GLU A 68 6.45 -9.58 19.13
C GLU A 68 5.22 -8.86 18.57
N LYS A 69 4.00 -9.38 18.85
CA LYS A 69 2.73 -8.89 18.32
C LYS A 69 2.77 -8.68 16.81
N CYS A 70 3.11 -9.72 16.06
CA CYS A 70 3.23 -9.66 14.61
C CYS A 70 2.69 -10.93 13.94
N ILE A 71 2.41 -10.84 12.64
CA ILE A 71 2.09 -11.98 11.77
C ILE A 71 3.04 -12.00 10.57
N LYS A 72 3.13 -13.13 9.86
CA LYS A 72 3.82 -13.20 8.58
C LYS A 72 2.90 -12.79 7.44
N VAL A 73 3.48 -12.26 6.36
CA VAL A 73 2.76 -11.86 5.14
C VAL A 73 1.97 -12.99 4.47
N SER A 74 2.28 -14.26 4.77
CA SER A 74 1.49 -15.41 4.33
C SER A 74 0.04 -15.34 4.80
N ASP A 75 -0.21 -14.75 5.97
CA ASP A 75 -1.52 -14.68 6.61
C ASP A 75 -2.28 -13.40 6.25
N PHE A 76 -1.66 -12.50 5.49
CA PHE A 76 -2.19 -11.15 5.23
C PHE A 76 -3.57 -11.16 4.57
N GLU A 77 -3.77 -12.00 3.55
CA GLU A 77 -5.05 -12.06 2.82
C GLU A 77 -6.18 -12.62 3.69
N GLU A 78 -5.90 -13.64 4.48
CA GLU A 78 -6.85 -14.21 5.43
C GLU A 78 -7.20 -13.21 6.54
N MET A 79 -6.20 -12.53 7.09
CA MET A 79 -6.38 -11.46 8.07
C MET A 79 -7.23 -10.32 7.49
N LEU A 80 -6.83 -9.75 6.35
CA LEU A 80 -7.44 -8.55 5.78
C LEU A 80 -8.85 -8.82 5.24
N VAL A 81 -9.01 -9.86 4.41
CA VAL A 81 -10.27 -10.08 3.68
C VAL A 81 -11.25 -10.91 4.49
N LYS A 82 -10.81 -12.00 5.13
CA LYS A 82 -11.74 -12.91 5.82
C LYS A 82 -12.04 -12.48 7.25
N THR A 83 -11.06 -11.89 7.92
CA THR A 83 -11.16 -11.63 9.36
C THR A 83 -11.61 -10.21 9.65
N LEU A 84 -11.00 -9.23 8.98
CA LEU A 84 -11.40 -7.81 9.05
C LEU A 84 -12.49 -7.45 8.04
N ASN A 85 -12.84 -8.35 7.12
CA ASN A 85 -13.84 -8.08 6.09
C ASN A 85 -13.54 -6.79 5.29
N TYR A 86 -12.25 -6.51 5.06
CA TYR A 86 -11.82 -5.32 4.33
C TYR A 86 -12.08 -5.50 2.83
N ALA A 87 -12.89 -4.61 2.27
CA ALA A 87 -13.23 -4.58 0.85
C ALA A 87 -12.00 -4.22 0.02
N SER A 88 -11.57 -5.17 -0.83
CA SER A 88 -10.42 -5.05 -1.72
C SER A 88 -10.52 -6.03 -2.90
N THR A 89 -9.81 -5.76 -4.01
CA THR A 89 -9.65 -6.76 -5.09
C THR A 89 -8.50 -7.72 -4.80
N PRO A 90 -8.46 -8.89 -5.45
CA PRO A 90 -7.28 -9.76 -5.43
C PRO A 90 -5.98 -9.05 -5.86
N GLU A 91 -6.04 -8.15 -6.84
CA GLU A 91 -4.89 -7.37 -7.30
C GLU A 91 -4.40 -6.41 -6.22
N GLN A 92 -5.30 -5.74 -5.50
CA GLN A 92 -4.94 -4.89 -4.36
C GLN A 92 -4.31 -5.72 -3.23
N VAL A 93 -4.87 -6.89 -2.91
CA VAL A 93 -4.29 -7.79 -1.90
C VAL A 93 -2.88 -8.24 -2.30
N ALA A 94 -2.68 -8.67 -3.55
CA ALA A 94 -1.37 -9.08 -4.05
C ALA A 94 -0.34 -7.93 -3.96
N THR A 95 -0.81 -6.73 -4.25
CA THR A 95 -0.04 -5.49 -4.18
C THR A 95 0.41 -5.18 -2.75
N TYR A 96 -0.51 -5.24 -1.77
CA TYR A 96 -0.18 -5.02 -0.36
C TYR A 96 0.73 -6.13 0.19
N LYS A 97 0.55 -7.38 -0.24
CA LYS A 97 1.45 -8.49 0.13
C LYS A 97 2.86 -8.24 -0.37
N ALA A 98 3.03 -7.77 -1.61
CA ALA A 98 4.35 -7.44 -2.15
C ALA A 98 5.04 -6.32 -1.36
N MET A 99 4.28 -5.31 -0.93
CA MET A 99 4.76 -4.25 -0.05
C MET A 99 5.29 -4.82 1.28
N TRP A 100 4.49 -5.60 2.00
CA TRP A 100 4.91 -6.21 3.27
C TRP A 100 6.06 -7.22 3.10
N ALA A 101 6.10 -7.96 2.00
CA ALA A 101 7.17 -8.91 1.71
C ALA A 101 8.52 -8.24 1.44
N GLY A 102 8.52 -7.06 0.79
CA GLY A 102 9.73 -6.35 0.39
C GLY A 102 10.36 -5.56 1.55
N PRO A 103 10.17 -4.23 1.62
CA PRO A 103 10.83 -3.37 2.63
C PRO A 103 10.60 -3.78 4.09
N PHE A 104 9.51 -4.49 4.39
CA PHE A 104 9.15 -4.93 5.75
C PHE A 104 9.54 -6.38 6.05
N GLY A 105 10.31 -7.03 5.16
CA GLY A 105 10.88 -8.37 5.43
C GLY A 105 9.85 -9.49 5.60
N GLY A 106 8.60 -9.29 5.12
CA GLY A 106 7.52 -10.26 5.24
C GLY A 106 6.91 -10.36 6.63
N VAL A 107 7.24 -9.45 7.55
CA VAL A 107 6.64 -9.36 8.87
C VAL A 107 5.70 -8.17 8.91
N ILE A 108 4.55 -8.36 9.54
CA ILE A 108 3.53 -7.32 9.70
C ILE A 108 3.35 -7.07 11.20
N PRO A 109 3.98 -6.01 11.74
CA PRO A 109 3.83 -5.65 13.15
C PRO A 109 2.43 -5.10 13.42
N LEU A 110 1.80 -5.54 14.51
CA LEU A 110 0.50 -5.02 14.94
C LEU A 110 0.56 -3.52 15.24
N GLU A 111 1.68 -3.06 15.83
CA GLU A 111 1.90 -1.65 16.16
C GLU A 111 1.89 -0.71 14.94
N VAL A 112 2.21 -1.24 13.75
CA VAL A 112 2.15 -0.48 12.49
C VAL A 112 0.79 -0.67 11.81
N PHE A 113 0.32 -1.92 11.76
CA PHE A 113 -0.87 -2.26 11.00
C PHE A 113 -2.17 -1.73 11.65
N ALA A 114 -2.29 -1.77 12.97
CA ALA A 114 -3.50 -1.30 13.64
C ALA A 114 -3.75 0.22 13.44
N PRO A 115 -2.76 1.11 13.58
CA PRO A 115 -2.93 2.52 13.23
C PRO A 115 -3.31 2.73 11.76
N ILE A 116 -2.68 2.01 10.82
CA ILE A 116 -3.04 2.05 9.40
C ILE A 116 -4.54 1.75 9.21
N MET A 117 -5.04 0.71 9.88
CA MET A 117 -6.44 0.32 9.81
C MET A 117 -7.39 1.32 10.51
N GLY A 118 -6.92 2.01 11.54
CA GLY A 118 -7.65 3.12 12.19
C GLY A 118 -7.76 4.37 11.30
N ALA A 119 -6.83 4.55 10.36
CA ALA A 119 -6.74 5.71 9.48
C ALA A 119 -7.18 5.45 8.03
N VAL A 120 -7.78 4.30 7.69
CA VAL A 120 -8.10 3.92 6.29
C VAL A 120 -9.00 4.90 5.54
N SER A 121 -9.74 5.74 6.26
CA SER A 121 -10.61 6.78 5.70
C SER A 121 -10.02 8.20 5.76
N ASP A 122 -8.79 8.33 6.27
CA ASP A 122 -8.06 9.59 6.40
C ASP A 122 -6.69 9.46 5.73
N ASP A 123 -6.62 9.78 4.43
CA ASP A 123 -5.38 9.62 3.66
C ASP A 123 -4.19 10.41 4.24
N VAL A 124 -4.41 11.53 4.94
CA VAL A 124 -3.33 12.34 5.50
C VAL A 124 -2.75 11.66 6.74
N GLU A 125 -3.63 11.20 7.63
CA GLU A 125 -3.21 10.45 8.82
C GLU A 125 -2.61 9.09 8.42
N LEU A 126 -3.18 8.42 7.42
CA LEU A 126 -2.63 7.20 6.85
C LEU A 126 -1.21 7.42 6.31
N MET A 127 -0.98 8.52 5.59
CA MET A 127 0.35 8.91 5.10
C MET A 127 1.33 9.12 6.25
N ARG A 128 0.91 9.86 7.28
CA ARG A 128 1.72 10.13 8.48
C ARG A 128 2.13 8.86 9.19
N ILE A 129 1.17 7.98 9.47
CA ILE A 129 1.41 6.69 10.11
C ILE A 129 2.40 5.87 9.27
N PHE A 130 2.20 5.85 7.96
CA PHE A 130 3.04 5.08 7.05
C PHE A 130 4.49 5.59 7.00
N ILE A 131 4.67 6.91 6.87
CA ILE A 131 5.99 7.55 6.88
C ILE A 131 6.68 7.33 8.24
N THR A 132 5.95 7.47 9.34
CA THR A 132 6.47 7.21 10.70
C THR A 132 6.90 5.76 10.87
N ALA A 133 6.20 4.81 10.25
CA ALA A 133 6.59 3.40 10.30
C ALA A 133 7.81 3.06 9.43
N ILE A 134 8.14 3.91 8.45
CA ILE A 134 9.33 3.77 7.61
C ILE A 134 10.56 4.40 8.26
N ASP A 135 10.39 5.41 9.12
CA ASP A 135 11.46 5.96 9.98
C ASP A 135 12.05 4.85 10.87
N LYS A 136 13.10 4.21 10.36
CA LYS A 136 13.67 2.96 10.90
C LYS A 136 14.48 3.24 12.14
N ASP A 137 15.22 4.35 12.14
CA ASP A 137 16.06 4.74 13.26
C ASP A 137 15.28 5.55 14.32
N LYS A 138 14.02 5.90 14.01
CA LYS A 138 13.07 6.60 14.89
C LYS A 138 13.58 7.99 15.29
N ASN A 139 14.30 8.66 14.38
CA ASN A 139 14.88 9.96 14.64
C ASN A 139 13.90 11.12 14.35
N GLY A 140 12.75 10.85 13.72
CA GLY A 140 11.73 11.83 13.35
C GLY A 140 11.97 12.56 12.03
N PHE A 141 13.01 12.18 11.29
CA PHE A 141 13.44 12.73 10.01
C PHE A 141 13.52 11.63 8.96
N ILE A 142 13.38 12.02 7.68
CA ILE A 142 13.39 11.09 6.56
C ILE A 142 14.72 11.17 5.82
N ASP A 143 15.45 10.07 5.82
CA ASP A 143 16.69 9.94 5.04
C ASP A 143 16.46 9.45 3.59
N ALA A 144 17.54 9.32 2.83
CA ALA A 144 17.49 8.92 1.43
C ALA A 144 16.97 7.49 1.20
N ASP A 145 17.22 6.55 2.11
CA ASP A 145 16.81 5.16 2.00
C ASP A 145 15.36 4.96 2.47
N GLU A 146 14.95 5.71 3.49
CA GLU A 146 13.57 5.82 3.95
C GLU A 146 12.70 6.47 2.88
N PHE A 147 13.14 7.59 2.29
CA PHE A 147 12.45 8.24 1.17
C PHE A 147 12.20 7.29 -0.01
N LYS A 148 13.22 6.52 -0.43
CA LYS A 148 13.05 5.50 -1.49
C LYS A 148 11.95 4.50 -1.13
N THR A 149 11.90 4.09 0.12
CA THR A 149 10.88 3.15 0.61
C THR A 149 9.49 3.77 0.54
N VAL A 150 9.33 5.03 0.97
CA VAL A 150 8.05 5.77 0.86
C VAL A 150 7.60 5.86 -0.60
N VAL A 151 8.49 6.29 -1.50
CA VAL A 151 8.17 6.45 -2.93
C VAL A 151 7.79 5.13 -3.58
N LEU A 152 8.50 4.04 -3.29
CA LEU A 152 8.17 2.70 -3.81
C LEU A 152 6.77 2.28 -3.41
N VAL A 153 6.38 2.50 -2.15
CA VAL A 153 5.03 2.18 -1.69
C VAL A 153 3.99 3.09 -2.36
N LEU A 154 4.23 4.39 -2.44
CA LEU A 154 3.27 5.28 -3.10
C LEU A 154 3.07 4.95 -4.58
N LEU A 155 4.13 4.56 -5.29
CA LEU A 155 4.05 4.11 -6.68
C LEU A 155 3.26 2.81 -6.85
N ILE A 156 3.29 1.95 -5.84
CA ILE A 156 2.49 0.72 -5.81
C ILE A 156 0.99 1.05 -5.79
N HIS A 157 0.56 2.07 -5.05
CA HIS A 157 -0.85 2.49 -4.97
C HIS A 157 -1.24 3.47 -6.08
N ASN A 158 -0.31 4.29 -6.53
CA ASN A 158 -0.49 5.31 -7.56
C ASN A 158 0.72 5.30 -8.51
N PRO A 159 0.66 4.54 -9.61
CA PRO A 159 1.76 4.47 -10.59
C PRO A 159 2.15 5.81 -11.22
N ASN A 160 1.28 6.82 -11.11
CA ASN A 160 1.49 8.18 -11.60
C ASN A 160 2.12 9.11 -10.55
N PHE A 161 2.42 8.62 -9.34
CA PHE A 161 3.09 9.41 -8.32
C PHE A 161 4.42 9.99 -8.87
N PRO A 162 4.75 11.27 -8.60
CA PRO A 162 5.96 11.89 -9.13
C PRO A 162 7.23 11.13 -8.76
N LYS A 163 8.02 10.79 -9.77
CA LYS A 163 9.34 10.16 -9.62
C LYS A 163 10.38 11.26 -9.47
N VAL A 164 10.51 11.81 -8.26
CA VAL A 164 11.57 12.76 -7.91
C VAL A 164 12.70 12.02 -7.18
N ASP A 165 13.91 12.55 -7.29
CA ASP A 165 15.04 12.10 -6.47
C ASP A 165 15.01 12.74 -5.07
N TYR A 166 15.85 12.21 -4.19
CA TYR A 166 15.95 12.67 -2.81
C TYR A 166 16.41 14.12 -2.70
N ASP A 167 17.37 14.55 -3.53
CA ASP A 167 17.91 15.91 -3.48
C ASP A 167 16.82 16.94 -3.81
N LYS A 168 16.00 16.66 -4.83
CA LYS A 168 14.85 17.49 -5.17
C LYS A 168 13.77 17.46 -4.09
N PHE A 169 13.51 16.30 -3.50
CA PHE A 169 12.60 16.18 -2.36
C PHE A 169 13.04 17.07 -1.20
N VAL A 170 14.32 17.03 -0.82
CA VAL A 170 14.86 17.87 0.27
C VAL A 170 14.65 19.35 -0.02
N VAL A 171 15.02 19.82 -1.22
CA VAL A 171 14.87 21.22 -1.62
C VAL A 171 13.42 21.70 -1.61
N GLU A 172 12.48 20.83 -1.95
CA GLU A 172 11.05 21.19 -2.03
C GLU A 172 10.29 21.03 -0.71
N ALA A 173 10.74 20.14 0.18
CA ALA A 173 10.04 19.79 1.41
C ALA A 173 10.60 20.50 2.66
N ASP A 174 11.87 20.88 2.69
CA ASP A 174 12.53 21.60 3.81
C ASP A 174 12.01 23.04 3.91
N THR A 175 10.97 23.25 4.71
CA THR A 175 10.28 24.53 4.86
C THR A 175 10.84 25.40 5.97
N ASP A 176 11.45 24.80 6.98
CA ASP A 176 12.11 25.51 8.07
C ASP A 176 13.60 25.79 7.83
N HIS A 177 14.15 25.20 6.76
CA HIS A 177 15.53 25.36 6.30
C HIS A 177 16.58 24.82 7.30
N ASP A 178 16.25 23.75 8.03
CA ASP A 178 17.17 23.09 8.95
C ASP A 178 18.10 22.06 8.26
N GLY A 179 17.86 21.77 6.97
CA GLY A 179 18.67 20.85 6.16
C GLY A 179 18.32 19.37 6.35
N ARG A 180 17.25 19.05 7.07
CA ARG A 180 16.67 17.71 7.23
C ARG A 180 15.19 17.79 6.93
N ILE A 181 14.56 16.62 6.72
CA ILE A 181 13.13 16.58 6.42
C ILE A 181 12.41 15.91 7.56
N SER A 182 11.64 16.69 8.32
CA SER A 182 10.78 16.15 9.37
C SER A 182 9.65 15.28 8.77
N ILE A 183 9.07 14.40 9.58
CA ILE A 183 7.87 13.63 9.18
C ILE A 183 6.74 14.58 8.75
N ASP A 184 6.56 15.72 9.42
CA ASP A 184 5.52 16.70 9.08
C ASP A 184 5.71 17.27 7.67
N GLU A 185 6.92 17.69 7.34
CA GLU A 185 7.27 18.21 6.02
C GLU A 185 7.12 17.16 4.92
N ALA A 186 7.57 15.94 5.20
CA ALA A 186 7.37 14.83 4.29
C ALA A 186 5.87 14.59 4.00
N VAL A 187 5.03 14.51 5.04
CA VAL A 187 3.58 14.31 4.90
C VAL A 187 2.95 15.40 4.05
N VAL A 188 3.26 16.67 4.33
CA VAL A 188 2.74 17.82 3.57
C VAL A 188 3.16 17.73 2.11
N TRP A 189 4.44 17.44 1.85
CA TRP A 189 4.96 17.33 0.50
C TRP A 189 4.30 16.17 -0.26
N PHE A 190 4.23 14.98 0.33
CA PHE A 190 3.62 13.79 -0.29
C PHE A 190 2.12 13.97 -0.57
N ALA A 191 1.38 14.58 0.37
CA ALA A 191 -0.04 14.89 0.19
C ALA A 191 -0.26 15.83 -1.01
N LYS A 192 0.58 16.88 -1.12
CA LYS A 192 0.56 17.82 -2.24
C LYS A 192 0.83 17.13 -3.59
N GLN A 193 1.84 16.25 -3.64
CA GLN A 193 2.16 15.50 -4.86
C GLN A 193 1.08 14.49 -5.26
N ALA A 194 0.34 13.95 -4.29
CA ALA A 194 -0.79 13.07 -4.55
C ALA A 194 -2.03 13.80 -5.11
N GLY A 195 -1.95 15.12 -5.35
CA GLY A 195 -3.05 15.94 -5.87
C GLY A 195 -4.07 16.34 -4.81
N ARG A 196 -3.77 16.14 -3.52
CA ARG A 196 -4.56 16.71 -2.42
C ARG A 196 -3.96 18.08 -2.07
N MET A 197 -4.66 19.15 -2.43
CA MET A 197 -4.47 20.43 -1.73
C MET A 197 -4.96 20.20 -0.30
N LEU A 198 -4.04 20.28 0.67
CA LEU A 198 -4.38 20.45 2.08
C LEU A 198 -4.98 21.83 2.30
#